data_AF-A0A920S854-F1
#
_entry.id   AF-A0A920S854-F1
#
_cell.length_a   1.000
_cell.length_b   1.000
_cell.length_c   1.000
_cell.angle_alpha   90.00
_cell.angle_beta   90.00
_cell.angle_gamma   90.00
#
_symmetry.space_group_name_H-M   'P 1'
#
loop_
_entity.id
_entity.type
_entity.pdbx_description
1 polymer ?
#
loop_
_entity_poly.entity_id
_entity_poly.type
_entity_poly.pdbx_seq_one_letter_code
_entity_poly.pdbx_strand_id
1 'polypeptide(L)'
;MTVRARNEEFKPLGFANVELSVLPSGDESKAIDLSVEPAGTETGAFESLYIPREEGGYVARARVRDEDGKVIGDVEAGWASNPAADEFRSLQPNVALMKDLAERTGGRVLAVSDLAKWAKELPKKQSPVMESFPTPLWHLPWMFAAALLLLVTEWWLRRRHWLP
;
A
#
# COMPACT_ATOMS: atom_id res chain seq x y z
N MET A 1 -11.34 16.17 6.37
CA MET A 1 -11.42 17.52 6.98
C MET A 1 -12.12 18.42 5.99
N THR A 2 -12.95 19.34 6.46
CA THR A 2 -13.75 20.19 5.59
C THR A 2 -13.59 21.65 6.01
N VAL A 3 -13.22 22.51 5.06
CA VAL A 3 -13.10 23.96 5.22
C VAL A 3 -14.24 24.61 4.44
N ARG A 4 -14.98 25.52 5.08
CA ARG A 4 -16.09 26.24 4.44
C ARG A 4 -15.70 27.71 4.26
N ALA A 5 -15.49 28.12 3.02
CA ALA A 5 -15.19 29.50 2.65
C ALA A 5 -16.49 30.30 2.49
N ARG A 6 -16.60 31.42 3.20
CA ARG A 6 -17.74 32.34 3.13
C ARG A 6 -17.25 33.78 3.01
N ASN A 7 -17.99 34.61 2.28
CA ASN A 7 -17.72 36.05 2.17
C ASN A 7 -18.23 36.84 3.40
N GLU A 8 -18.03 38.17 3.42
CA GLU A 8 -18.47 39.06 4.51
C GLU A 8 -20.00 39.03 4.75
N GLU A 9 -20.79 38.64 3.74
CA GLU A 9 -22.25 38.43 3.83
C GLU A 9 -22.64 36.99 4.21
N PHE A 10 -21.68 36.15 4.62
CA PHE A 10 -21.84 34.72 4.92
C PHE A 10 -22.33 33.85 3.77
N LYS A 11 -22.24 34.32 2.52
CA LYS A 11 -22.54 33.53 1.32
C LYS A 11 -21.36 32.62 0.96
N PRO A 12 -21.62 31.40 0.45
CA PRO A 12 -20.56 30.48 0.04
C PRO A 12 -19.71 31.04 -1.10
N LEU A 13 -18.39 30.98 -0.96
CA LEU A 13 -17.44 31.44 -1.99
C LEU A 13 -17.03 30.25 -2.87
N GLY A 14 -17.51 30.20 -4.11
CA GLY A 14 -17.25 29.07 -5.02
C GLY A 14 -15.81 28.98 -5.53
N PHE A 15 -15.14 30.13 -5.65
CA PHE A 15 -13.74 30.24 -6.09
C PHE A 15 -12.94 30.89 -4.97
N ALA A 16 -12.18 30.09 -4.23
CA ALA A 16 -11.32 30.56 -3.14
C ALA A 16 -10.01 29.78 -3.18
N ASN A 17 -8.89 30.45 -2.95
CA ASN A 17 -7.61 29.76 -2.76
C ASN A 17 -7.51 29.35 -1.29
N VAL A 18 -7.71 28.05 -1.02
CA VAL A 18 -7.60 27.48 0.32
C VAL A 18 -6.24 26.82 0.49
N GLU A 19 -5.39 27.39 1.33
CA GLU A 19 -4.16 26.77 1.80
C GLU A 19 -4.48 26.03 3.11
N LEU A 20 -4.34 24.71 3.13
CA LEU A 20 -4.53 23.90 4.33
C LEU A 20 -3.21 23.25 4.71
N SER A 21 -2.75 23.48 5.93
CA SER A 21 -1.53 22.87 6.46
C SER A 21 -1.81 22.16 7.77
N VAL A 22 -1.17 21.01 7.99
CA VAL A 22 -1.23 20.26 9.25
C VAL A 22 0.10 20.40 9.97
N LEU A 23 0.02 20.75 11.25
CA LEU A 23 1.14 20.98 12.17
C LEU A 23 1.14 19.86 13.21
N PRO A 24 2.03 18.86 13.09
CA PRO A 24 2.22 17.84 14.12
C PRO A 24 2.66 18.50 15.43
N SER A 25 1.95 18.22 16.53
CA SER A 25 2.15 18.83 17.85
C SER A 25 2.12 20.37 17.86
N GLY A 26 1.55 21.00 16.83
CA GLY A 26 1.58 22.46 16.65
C GLY A 26 2.94 23.03 16.24
N ASP A 27 3.88 22.18 15.81
CA ASP A 27 5.22 22.60 15.37
C ASP A 27 5.20 23.04 13.90
N GLU A 28 5.43 24.33 13.66
CA GLU A 28 5.47 24.91 12.30
C GLU A 28 6.63 24.39 11.46
N SER A 29 7.73 23.95 12.07
CA SER A 29 8.86 23.39 11.32
C SER A 29 8.53 22.05 10.66
N LYS A 30 7.47 21.39 11.12
CA LYS A 30 6.95 20.12 10.61
C LYS A 30 5.63 20.28 9.86
N ALA A 31 5.30 21.51 9.43
CA ALA A 31 4.10 21.78 8.66
C ALA A 31 4.05 20.91 7.39
N ILE A 32 2.90 20.28 7.16
CA ILE A 32 2.61 19.49 5.97
C ILE A 32 1.48 20.18 5.23
N ASP A 33 1.78 20.71 4.04
CA ASP A 33 0.77 21.29 3.18
C ASP A 33 -0.08 20.20 2.53
N LEU A 34 -1.39 20.35 2.63
CA LEU A 34 -2.37 19.45 2.05
C LEU A 34 -2.96 20.06 0.79
N SER A 35 -3.11 19.22 -0.23
CA SER A 35 -3.93 19.58 -1.37
C SER A 35 -5.40 19.55 -0.95
N VAL A 36 -6.16 20.55 -1.38
CA VAL A 36 -7.56 20.73 -1.03
C VAL A 36 -8.38 20.72 -2.30
N GLU A 37 -9.45 19.93 -2.31
CA GLU A 37 -10.34 19.81 -3.46
C GLU A 37 -11.71 20.41 -3.14
N PRO A 38 -12.39 21.10 -4.08
CA PRO A 38 -13.75 21.56 -3.87
C PRO A 38 -14.70 20.37 -3.64
N ALA A 39 -15.52 20.45 -2.61
CA ALA A 39 -16.51 19.42 -2.33
C ALA A 39 -17.59 19.43 -3.43
N GLY A 40 -17.88 18.27 -4.02
CA GLY A 40 -18.91 18.14 -5.06
C GLY A 40 -20.35 18.39 -4.58
N THR A 41 -20.57 18.40 -3.26
CA THR A 41 -21.90 18.47 -2.62
C THR A 41 -22.29 19.87 -2.14
N GLU A 42 -21.33 20.75 -1.84
CA GLU A 42 -21.59 22.09 -1.29
C GLU A 42 -20.66 23.12 -1.95
N THR A 43 -21.25 24.16 -2.58
CA THR A 43 -20.46 25.28 -3.11
C THR A 43 -19.71 25.99 -1.98
N GLY A 44 -18.41 26.23 -2.19
CA GLY A 44 -17.53 26.87 -1.20
C GLY A 44 -17.13 25.99 -0.01
N ALA A 45 -17.45 24.70 -0.05
CA ALA A 45 -16.82 23.72 0.82
C ALA A 45 -15.62 23.08 0.10
N PHE A 46 -14.55 22.88 0.85
CA PHE A 46 -13.28 22.35 0.38
C PHE A 46 -12.86 21.22 1.31
N GLU A 47 -12.48 20.08 0.75
CA GLU A 47 -12.16 18.87 1.50
C GLU A 47 -10.72 18.42 1.27
N SER A 48 -10.14 17.86 2.33
CA SER A 48 -8.84 17.20 2.28
C SER A 48 -8.76 16.08 3.30
N LEU A 49 -7.94 15.07 3.01
CA LEU A 49 -7.71 13.92 3.86
C LEU A 49 -6.26 13.88 4.30
N TYR A 50 -6.05 13.81 5.62
CA TYR A 50 -4.76 13.56 6.21
C TYR A 50 -4.87 12.38 7.17
N ILE A 51 -3.95 11.43 7.03
CA ILE A 51 -3.85 10.24 7.87
C ILE A 51 -2.64 10.43 8.79
N PRO A 52 -2.85 10.66 10.09
CA PRO A 52 -1.77 10.75 11.07
C PRO A 52 -0.86 9.52 11.03
N ARG A 53 0.45 9.74 11.04
CA ARG A 53 1.46 8.67 11.06
C ARG A 53 2.03 8.41 12.45
N GLU A 54 1.91 9.37 13.34
CA GLU A 54 2.47 9.33 14.69
C GLU A 54 1.35 9.60 15.70
N GLU A 55 1.56 9.16 16.93
CA GLU A 55 0.65 9.49 18.02
C GLU A 55 0.93 10.90 18.50
N GLY A 56 -0.12 11.66 18.79
CA GLY A 56 0.03 13.01 19.32
C GLY A 56 -1.08 13.95 18.93
N GLY A 57 -0.92 15.20 19.36
CA GLY A 57 -1.79 16.31 18.94
C GLY A 57 -1.43 16.76 17.53
N TYR A 58 -2.42 17.20 16.78
CA TYR A 58 -2.26 17.79 15.46
C TYR A 58 -3.12 19.05 15.39
N VAL A 59 -2.61 20.08 14.71
CA VAL A 59 -3.35 21.32 14.44
C VAL A 59 -3.46 21.48 12.93
N ALA A 60 -4.68 21.62 12.43
CA ALA A 60 -4.92 22.02 11.04
C ALA A 60 -5.13 23.53 11.00
N ARG A 61 -4.35 24.21 10.17
CA ARG A 61 -4.47 25.62 9.88
C ARG A 61 -4.98 25.77 8.46
N ALA A 62 -6.12 26.44 8.30
CA ALA A 62 -6.69 26.76 6.99
C ALA A 62 -6.65 28.26 6.78
N ARG A 63 -5.99 28.69 5.71
CA ARG A 63 -5.96 30.08 5.27
C ARG A 63 -6.69 30.20 3.95
N VAL A 64 -7.74 31.01 3.94
CA VAL A 64 -8.58 31.25 2.76
C VAL A 64 -8.23 32.62 2.20
N ARG A 65 -7.84 32.66 0.92
CA ARG A 65 -7.61 33.88 0.16
C ARG A 65 -8.65 34.05 -0.95
N ASP A 66 -9.02 35.31 -1.18
CA ASP A 66 -9.85 35.72 -2.31
C ASP A 66 -9.09 35.65 -3.64
N GLU A 67 -9.79 35.87 -4.76
CA GLU A 67 -9.20 35.99 -6.10
C GLU A 67 -8.17 37.13 -6.17
N ASP A 68 -8.39 38.22 -5.43
CA ASP A 68 -7.47 39.35 -5.31
C ASP A 68 -6.29 39.09 -4.34
N GLY A 69 -6.18 37.88 -3.79
CA GLY A 69 -5.11 37.48 -2.86
C GLY A 69 -5.29 38.00 -1.43
N LYS A 70 -6.37 38.72 -1.13
CA LYS A 70 -6.71 39.18 0.23
C LYS A 70 -7.07 37.98 1.10
N VAL A 71 -6.47 37.89 2.29
CA VAL A 71 -6.83 36.86 3.29
C VAL A 71 -8.22 37.16 3.83
N ILE A 72 -9.16 36.24 3.60
CA ILE A 72 -10.55 36.31 4.08
C ILE A 72 -10.67 35.68 5.46
N GLY A 73 -9.87 34.64 5.74
CA GLY A 73 -9.87 33.97 7.05
C GLY A 73 -8.63 33.13 7.29
N ASP A 74 -8.24 33.05 8.56
CA ASP A 74 -7.20 32.16 9.08
C ASP A 74 -7.79 31.45 10.30
N VAL A 75 -7.97 30.13 10.22
CA VAL A 75 -8.61 29.32 11.27
C VAL A 75 -7.78 28.11 11.60
N GLU A 76 -7.78 27.73 12.88
CA GLU A 76 -7.09 26.56 13.39
C GLU A 76 -8.07 25.59 14.06
N ALA A 77 -7.85 24.30 13.85
CA ALA A 77 -8.59 23.22 14.51
C ALA A 77 -7.63 22.13 14.97
N GLY A 78 -7.72 21.74 16.24
CA GLY A 78 -6.89 20.69 16.83
C GLY A 78 -7.60 19.35 16.93
N TRP A 79 -6.87 18.25 16.76
CA TRP A 79 -7.31 16.91 17.14
C TRP A 79 -6.14 16.10 17.70
N ALA A 80 -6.43 14.99 18.39
CA ALA A 80 -5.43 14.05 18.86
C ALA A 80 -5.58 12.72 18.11
N SER A 81 -4.46 12.13 17.70
CA SER A 81 -4.40 10.77 17.16
C SER A 81 -3.69 9.87 18.15
N ASN A 82 -4.34 8.78 18.55
CA ASN A 82 -3.75 7.76 19.41
C ASN A 82 -4.17 6.37 18.91
N PRO A 83 -3.58 5.91 17.79
CA PRO A 83 -3.89 4.60 17.22
C PRO A 83 -3.56 3.45 18.17
N ALA A 84 -2.50 3.55 18.99
CA ALA A 84 -2.20 2.50 19.95
C ALA A 84 -3.24 2.43 21.07
N ALA A 85 -3.86 3.53 21.50
CA ALA A 85 -4.96 3.44 22.47
C ALA A 85 -6.14 2.61 21.93
N ASP A 86 -6.41 2.66 20.63
CA ASP A 86 -7.43 1.81 20.01
C ASP A 86 -7.00 0.33 19.93
N GLU A 87 -5.71 0.05 19.67
CA GLU A 87 -5.16 -1.31 19.77
C GLU A 87 -5.15 -1.85 21.21
N PHE A 88 -4.77 -1.02 22.18
CA PHE A 88 -4.71 -1.33 23.61
C PHE A 88 -6.09 -1.39 24.27
N ARG A 89 -7.13 -0.84 23.63
CA ARG A 89 -8.52 -0.95 24.11
C ARG A 89 -8.98 -2.40 24.21
N SER A 90 -8.44 -3.28 23.38
CA SER A 90 -8.64 -4.72 23.49
C SER A 90 -7.33 -5.48 23.28
N LEU A 91 -6.68 -5.82 24.38
CA LEU A 91 -5.55 -6.76 24.40
C LEU A 91 -5.94 -8.20 24.01
N GLN A 92 -7.24 -8.47 23.81
CA GLN A 92 -7.72 -9.76 23.35
C GLN A 92 -7.74 -9.81 21.81
N PRO A 93 -7.12 -10.83 21.19
CA PRO A 93 -7.20 -11.04 19.75
C PRO A 93 -8.66 -11.17 19.28
N ASN A 94 -9.03 -10.45 18.23
CA ASN A 94 -10.35 -10.57 17.62
C ASN A 94 -10.44 -11.86 16.78
N VAL A 95 -10.67 -12.98 17.45
CA VAL A 95 -10.75 -14.31 16.82
C VAL A 95 -11.86 -14.37 15.77
N ALA A 96 -12.95 -13.61 15.92
CA ALA A 96 -14.04 -13.56 14.95
C ALA A 96 -13.58 -12.94 13.62
N LEU A 97 -12.90 -11.78 13.68
CA LEU A 97 -12.32 -11.13 12.49
C LEU A 97 -11.25 -12.02 11.82
N MET A 98 -10.40 -12.66 12.63
CA MET A 98 -9.38 -13.57 12.11
C MET A 98 -9.99 -14.74 11.33
N LYS A 99 -11.12 -15.30 11.81
CA LYS A 99 -11.83 -16.38 11.13
C LYS A 99 -12.46 -15.92 9.82
N ASP A 100 -13.16 -14.78 9.82
CA ASP A 100 -13.76 -14.20 8.60
C ASP A 100 -12.69 -13.91 7.53
N LEU A 101 -11.54 -13.35 7.93
CA LEU A 101 -10.43 -13.11 7.01
C LEU A 101 -9.85 -14.43 6.47
N ALA A 102 -9.69 -15.44 7.33
CA ALA A 102 -9.21 -16.75 6.91
C ALA A 102 -10.16 -17.42 5.91
N GLU A 103 -11.47 -17.34 6.12
CA GLU A 103 -12.49 -17.87 5.20
C GLU A 103 -12.42 -17.19 3.83
N ARG A 104 -12.28 -15.85 3.80
CA ARG A 104 -12.21 -15.08 2.54
C ARG A 104 -10.93 -15.31 1.75
N THR A 105 -9.81 -15.55 2.43
CA THR A 105 -8.48 -15.70 1.82
C THR A 105 -8.10 -17.16 1.56
N GLY A 106 -8.94 -18.12 1.97
CA GLY A 106 -8.60 -19.55 1.95
C GLY A 106 -7.54 -19.95 2.98
N GLY A 107 -7.30 -19.08 3.98
CA GLY A 107 -6.39 -19.32 5.09
C GLY A 107 -7.03 -20.15 6.21
N ARG A 108 -6.31 -20.28 7.34
CA ARG A 108 -6.84 -20.87 8.58
C ARG A 108 -6.29 -20.13 9.79
N VAL A 109 -7.11 -19.96 10.82
CA VAL A 109 -6.66 -19.47 12.13
C VAL A 109 -5.98 -20.63 12.87
N LEU A 110 -4.80 -20.37 13.43
CA LEU A 110 -4.03 -21.34 14.22
C LEU A 110 -4.02 -20.93 15.69
N ALA A 111 -4.24 -21.90 16.58
CA ALA A 111 -3.93 -21.73 17.99
C ALA A 111 -2.41 -21.78 18.19
N VAL A 112 -1.90 -21.10 19.22
CA VAL A 112 -0.47 -21.07 19.55
C VAL A 112 0.08 -22.49 19.78
N SER A 113 -0.73 -23.39 20.36
CA SER A 113 -0.38 -24.80 20.57
C SER A 113 -0.17 -25.60 19.28
N ASP A 114 -0.83 -25.21 18.19
CA ASP A 114 -0.79 -25.91 16.92
C ASP A 114 0.29 -25.37 15.98
N LEU A 115 0.87 -24.21 16.30
CA LEU A 115 1.89 -23.54 15.50
C LEU A 115 3.12 -24.44 15.26
N ALA A 116 3.61 -25.12 16.30
CA ALA A 116 4.77 -25.99 16.20
C ALA A 116 4.52 -27.24 15.32
N LYS A 117 3.28 -27.74 15.29
CA LYS A 117 2.88 -28.87 14.42
C LYS A 117 2.75 -28.39 12.99
N TRP A 118 2.07 -27.27 12.76
CA TRP A 118 1.93 -26.66 11.44
C TRP A 118 3.29 -26.30 10.81
N ALA A 119 4.23 -25.74 11.59
CA ALA A 119 5.57 -25.41 11.11
C ALA A 119 6.34 -26.65 10.60
N LYS A 120 6.11 -27.83 11.19
CA LYS A 120 6.69 -29.10 10.74
C LYS A 120 6.01 -29.64 9.47
N GLU A 121 4.77 -29.25 9.20
CA GLU A 121 4.01 -29.62 8.01
C GLU A 121 4.27 -28.69 6.82
N LEU A 122 4.77 -27.47 7.07
CA LEU A 122 5.07 -26.46 6.06
C LEU A 122 5.94 -26.97 4.89
N PRO A 123 7.05 -27.72 5.13
CA PRO A 123 7.91 -28.23 4.06
C PRO A 123 7.19 -29.22 3.13
N LYS A 124 6.08 -29.83 3.59
CA LYS A 124 5.27 -30.77 2.81
C LYS A 124 4.10 -30.11 2.09
N LYS A 125 3.83 -28.84 2.38
CA LYS A 125 2.66 -28.12 1.85
C LYS A 125 3.06 -27.35 0.59
N GLN A 126 2.70 -27.89 -0.56
CA GLN A 126 2.92 -27.24 -1.84
C GLN A 126 2.03 -25.99 -1.92
N SER A 127 2.66 -24.82 -2.11
CA SER A 127 1.96 -23.58 -2.43
C SER A 127 1.40 -23.69 -3.86
N PRO A 128 0.14 -23.28 -4.13
CA PRO A 128 -0.47 -23.37 -5.46
C PRO A 128 0.27 -22.58 -6.55
N VAL A 129 1.13 -21.63 -6.16
CA VAL A 129 1.93 -20.82 -7.06
C VAL A 129 3.41 -21.15 -6.82
N MET A 130 3.81 -22.36 -7.19
CA MET A 130 5.21 -22.58 -7.56
C MET A 130 5.31 -22.15 -9.02
N GLU A 131 5.96 -21.01 -9.27
CA GLU A 131 6.49 -20.75 -10.61
C GLU A 131 7.22 -22.00 -11.05
N SER A 132 6.76 -22.60 -12.15
CA SER A 132 7.41 -23.75 -12.75
C SER A 132 8.77 -23.25 -13.24
N PHE A 133 9.82 -23.34 -12.42
CA PHE A 133 11.18 -23.10 -12.86
C PHE A 133 11.45 -24.08 -14.00
N PRO A 134 11.49 -23.65 -15.27
CA PRO A 134 11.74 -24.55 -16.36
C PRO A 134 13.22 -24.89 -16.27
N THR A 135 13.58 -26.03 -15.69
CA THR A 135 14.97 -26.49 -15.69
C THR A 135 15.39 -26.71 -17.13
N PRO A 136 16.34 -25.92 -17.67
CA PRO A 136 16.73 -26.08 -19.06
C PRO A 136 17.34 -27.46 -19.26
N LEU A 137 16.83 -28.22 -20.23
CA LEU A 137 17.34 -29.55 -20.59
C LEU A 137 18.85 -29.57 -20.87
N TRP A 138 19.42 -28.42 -21.25
CA TRP A 138 20.84 -28.18 -21.47
C TRP A 138 21.72 -28.30 -20.22
N HIS A 139 21.17 -28.26 -19.01
CA HIS A 139 21.97 -28.45 -17.78
C HIS A 139 22.27 -29.92 -17.48
N LEU A 140 21.64 -30.86 -18.19
CA LEU A 140 21.90 -32.27 -17.97
C LEU A 140 23.10 -32.73 -18.82
N PRO A 141 24.18 -33.24 -18.21
CA PRO A 141 25.42 -33.60 -18.93
C PRO A 141 25.20 -34.68 -20.00
N TRP A 142 24.17 -35.51 -19.86
CA TRP A 142 23.82 -36.52 -20.86
C TRP A 142 23.23 -35.91 -22.14
N MET A 143 22.59 -34.74 -22.08
CA MET A 143 22.05 -34.06 -23.25
C MET A 143 23.20 -33.54 -24.14
N PHE A 144 24.26 -33.03 -23.51
CA PHE A 144 25.50 -32.67 -24.21
C PHE A 144 26.16 -33.91 -24.83
N ALA A 145 26.22 -35.04 -24.11
CA ALA A 145 26.73 -36.29 -24.63
C ALA A 145 25.91 -36.79 -25.84
N ALA A 146 24.59 -36.67 -25.81
CA ALA A 146 23.72 -37.03 -26.93
C ALA A 146 23.96 -36.15 -28.16
N ALA A 147 24.08 -34.83 -27.98
CA ALA A 147 24.40 -33.90 -29.06
C ALA A 147 25.79 -34.19 -29.68
N LEU A 148 26.79 -34.47 -28.84
CA LEU A 148 28.12 -34.85 -29.30
C LEU A 148 28.09 -36.18 -30.09
N LEU A 149 27.32 -37.16 -29.62
CA LEU A 149 27.18 -38.45 -30.29
C LEU A 149 26.53 -38.29 -31.67
N LEU A 150 25.50 -37.45 -31.79
CA LEU A 150 24.88 -37.11 -33.08
C LEU A 150 25.87 -36.44 -34.03
N LEU A 151 26.67 -35.50 -33.53
CA LEU A 151 27.69 -34.82 -34.34
C LEU A 151 28.79 -35.78 -34.82
N VAL A 152 29.27 -36.66 -33.92
CA VAL A 152 30.29 -37.65 -34.25
C VAL A 152 29.75 -38.69 -35.21
N THR A 153 28.50 -39.13 -35.04
CA THR A 153 27.86 -40.08 -35.97
C THR A 153 27.64 -39.44 -37.34
N GLU A 154 27.19 -38.19 -37.43
CA GLU A 154 27.10 -37.47 -38.70
C GLU A 154 28.48 -37.36 -39.38
N TRP A 155 29.50 -36.91 -38.64
CA TRP A 155 30.86 -36.80 -39.16
C TRP A 155 31.41 -38.14 -39.63
N TRP A 156 31.16 -39.20 -38.87
CA TRP A 156 31.60 -40.54 -39.20
C TRP A 156 30.87 -41.10 -40.43
N LEU A 157 29.56 -40.86 -40.55
CA LEU A 157 28.80 -41.19 -41.77
C LEU A 157 29.35 -40.42 -42.98
N ARG A 158 29.61 -39.11 -42.84
CA ARG A 158 30.17 -38.27 -43.92
C ARG A 158 31.58 -38.72 -44.33
N ARG A 159 32.39 -39.17 -43.38
CA ARG A 159 33.73 -39.69 -43.66
C ARG A 159 33.70 -41.08 -44.30
N ARG A 160 32.70 -41.90 -43.98
CA ARG A 160 32.58 -43.27 -44.49
C ARG A 160 31.87 -43.34 -45.85
N HIS A 161 30.89 -42.46 -46.07
CA HIS A 161 30.26 -42.25 -47.36
C HIS A 161 30.78 -40.93 -47.92
N TRP A 162 31.82 -40.97 -48.76
CA TRP A 162 32.25 -39.85 -49.59
C TRP A 162 31.13 -39.45 -50.55
N LEU A 163 30.15 -38.69 -50.05
CA LEU A 163 29.23 -37.89 -50.86
C LEU A 163 29.70 -36.42 -50.71
N PRO A 164 29.74 -35.65 -51.82
CA PRO A 164 30.23 -34.27 -51.82
C PRO A 164 29.47 -33.37 -50.84
#